data_AF-A0A7I7USF6-F1
#
_entry.id   AF-A0A7I7USF6-F1
#
_cell.length_a   1.000
_cell.length_b   1.000
_cell.length_c   1.000
_cell.angle_alpha   90.00
_cell.angle_beta   90.00
_cell.angle_gamma   90.00
#
_symmetry.space_group_name_H-M   'P 1'
#
loop_
_entity.id
_entity.type
_entity.pdbx_description
1 polymer ?
#
loop_
_entity_poly.entity_id
_entity_poly.type
_entity_poly.pdbx_seq_one_letter_code
_entity_poly.pdbx_strand_id
1 'polypeptide(L)'
;MPVTCTDRTRSRAVATSPGAREDGDMKLQNADEVLRRLEGDPAAARVYGEPHETADGTTVIPVAKPVGVFVIKDGRATWKPAVDTTRIAMLGILVGLASAVFAGVAMVRRPPWPDLYGDIAQLRSS
;
A
#
# COMPACT_ATOMS: atom_id res chain seq x y z
N MET A 1 19.64 23.53 25.36
CA MET A 1 20.11 22.39 26.18
C MET A 1 20.71 21.36 25.23
N PRO A 2 22.04 21.15 25.19
CA PRO A 2 22.63 20.10 24.36
C PRO A 2 22.89 18.84 25.19
N VAL A 3 22.46 17.69 24.67
CA VAL A 3 22.78 16.37 25.23
C VAL A 3 24.06 15.84 24.57
N THR A 4 25.09 15.63 25.39
CA THR A 4 26.38 15.07 25.02
C THR A 4 26.27 13.54 24.99
N CYS A 5 26.42 12.90 23.82
CA CYS A 5 26.48 11.44 23.75
C CYS A 5 27.92 10.98 24.02
N THR A 6 28.13 10.26 25.12
CA THR A 6 29.42 9.73 25.56
C THR A 6 29.67 8.39 24.88
N ASP A 7 30.71 8.33 24.06
CA ASP A 7 31.33 7.12 23.51
C ASP A 7 32.04 6.34 24.64
N ARG A 8 31.59 5.10 24.90
CA ARG A 8 32.34 4.14 25.73
C ARG A 8 31.76 2.73 25.61
N THR A 9 32.22 1.93 24.65
CA THR A 9 32.37 0.48 24.91
C THR A 9 33.47 -0.12 24.03
N ARG A 10 34.71 -0.03 24.51
CA ARG A 10 35.79 -0.91 24.08
C ARG A 10 35.77 -2.13 25.02
N SER A 11 35.40 -3.31 24.51
CA SER A 11 35.60 -4.58 25.23
C SER A 11 36.36 -5.55 24.34
N ARG A 12 37.32 -6.25 24.95
CA ARG A 12 38.47 -6.91 24.33
C ARG A 12 38.26 -8.43 24.29
N ALA A 13 38.55 -9.03 23.13
CA ALA A 13 38.93 -10.40 22.76
C ALA A 13 38.73 -11.61 23.72
N VAL A 14 38.29 -12.74 23.17
CA VAL A 14 38.78 -14.12 23.47
C VAL A 14 38.50 -15.05 22.26
N ALA A 15 39.34 -16.07 22.11
CA ALA A 15 39.63 -16.81 20.89
C ALA A 15 38.97 -18.22 20.78
N THR A 16 38.83 -18.67 19.51
CA THR A 16 38.91 -20.03 18.93
C THR A 16 38.10 -21.22 19.48
N SER A 17 37.32 -21.87 18.61
CA SER A 17 37.45 -23.31 18.33
C SER A 17 36.75 -23.73 17.01
N PRO A 18 37.39 -24.58 16.18
CA PRO A 18 36.85 -25.04 14.90
C PRO A 18 36.18 -26.43 15.01
N GLY A 19 35.10 -26.63 14.25
CA GLY A 19 34.67 -27.96 13.80
C GLY A 19 33.22 -28.34 14.09
N ALA A 20 32.33 -28.09 13.14
CA ALA A 20 31.10 -28.86 12.96
C ALA A 20 30.54 -28.70 11.53
N ARG A 21 30.85 -29.68 10.68
CA ARG A 21 30.06 -30.26 9.58
C ARG A 21 28.97 -29.38 8.95
N GLU A 22 29.30 -28.77 7.80
CA GLU A 22 28.34 -28.18 6.87
C GLU A 22 27.85 -29.25 5.89
N ASP A 23 26.60 -29.70 6.05
CA ASP A 23 25.88 -30.49 5.04
C ASP A 23 24.38 -30.19 5.15
N GLY A 24 23.98 -29.04 4.57
CA GLY A 24 22.61 -28.51 4.61
C GLY A 24 22.47 -26.99 4.54
N ASP A 25 23.57 -26.24 4.68
CA ASP A 25 23.56 -24.80 5.01
C ASP A 25 23.61 -23.81 3.82
N MET A 26 23.46 -24.26 2.57
CA MET A 26 23.78 -23.40 1.41
C MET A 26 22.67 -22.40 0.98
N LYS A 27 21.55 -22.28 1.68
CA LYS A 27 20.48 -21.33 1.28
C LYS A 27 19.93 -20.41 2.36
N LEU A 28 20.16 -20.69 3.64
CA LEU A 28 19.65 -19.87 4.74
C LEU A 28 20.64 -18.80 5.20
N GLN A 29 21.96 -19.07 5.09
CA GLN A 29 22.99 -18.08 5.42
C GLN A 29 22.88 -16.80 4.58
N ASN A 30 22.52 -16.93 3.29
CA ASN A 30 22.27 -15.77 2.43
C ASN A 30 21.01 -14.99 2.81
N ALA A 31 19.96 -15.65 3.29
CA ALA A 31 18.70 -14.99 3.64
C ALA A 31 18.84 -14.16 4.93
N ASP A 32 19.52 -14.69 5.95
CA ASP A 32 19.83 -13.96 7.19
C ASP A 32 20.74 -12.75 6.90
N GLU A 33 21.73 -12.91 6.02
CA GLU A 33 22.60 -11.80 5.64
C GLU A 33 21.86 -10.71 4.84
N VAL A 34 20.98 -11.09 3.92
CA VAL A 34 20.13 -10.13 3.19
C VAL A 34 19.19 -9.41 4.15
N LEU A 35 18.59 -10.11 5.12
CA LEU A 35 17.74 -9.50 6.13
C LEU A 35 18.51 -8.55 7.04
N ARG A 36 19.69 -8.95 7.53
CA ARG A 36 20.60 -8.10 8.32
C ARG A 36 21.05 -6.86 7.55
N ARG A 37 21.27 -6.97 6.24
CA ARG A 37 21.62 -5.83 5.38
C ARG A 37 20.46 -4.85 5.24
N LEU A 38 19.22 -5.36 5.19
CA LEU A 38 18.01 -4.55 5.15
C LEU A 38 17.69 -3.90 6.52
N GLU A 39 17.94 -4.60 7.62
CA GLU A 39 17.82 -4.05 8.99
C GLU A 39 18.90 -3.01 9.30
N GLY A 40 20.08 -3.15 8.69
CA GLY A 40 21.19 -2.21 8.81
C GLY A 40 21.13 -1.00 7.86
N ASP A 41 20.19 -0.97 6.90
CA ASP A 41 19.99 0.20 6.04
C ASP A 41 19.03 1.19 6.72
N PRO A 42 19.53 2.30 7.30
CA PRO A 42 18.67 3.29 7.92
C PRO A 42 17.66 3.87 6.92
N ALA A 43 17.94 3.86 5.60
CA ALA A 43 17.01 4.30 4.56
C ALA A 43 15.80 3.36 4.40
N ALA A 44 15.95 2.07 4.72
CA ALA A 44 14.83 1.12 4.75
C ALA A 44 13.86 1.38 5.91
N ALA A 45 14.36 1.99 7.00
CA ALA A 45 13.58 2.37 8.18
C ALA A 45 13.10 3.85 8.16
N ARG A 46 13.60 4.70 7.24
CA ARG A 46 13.16 6.09 7.16
C ARG A 46 11.73 6.18 6.63
N VAL A 47 10.81 6.48 7.55
CA VAL A 47 9.41 6.80 7.22
C VAL A 47 9.31 8.15 6.49
N TYR A 48 10.21 9.09 6.80
CA TYR A 48 10.31 10.42 6.19
C TYR A 48 11.64 10.55 5.44
N GLY A 49 11.59 10.95 4.17
CA GLY A 49 12.79 11.30 3.39
C GLY A 49 13.25 12.73 3.67
N GLU A 50 14.29 13.16 2.95
CA GLU A 50 14.89 14.47 3.15
C GLU A 50 13.88 15.60 2.85
N PRO A 51 13.70 16.56 3.78
CA PRO A 51 12.88 17.74 3.51
C PRO A 51 13.50 18.55 2.36
N HIS A 52 12.76 18.68 1.27
CA HIS A 52 13.16 19.54 0.16
C HIS A 52 12.41 20.86 0.26
N GLU A 53 13.14 21.96 0.38
CA GLU A 53 12.56 23.29 0.26
C GLU A 53 12.45 23.66 -1.22
N THR A 54 11.22 23.89 -1.66
CA THR A 54 10.96 24.48 -2.98
C THR A 54 11.13 25.99 -2.89
N ALA A 55 11.56 26.63 -3.98
CA ALA A 55 11.86 28.08 -4.05
C ALA A 55 10.72 29.01 -3.57
N ASP A 56 9.49 28.49 -3.51
CA ASP A 56 8.29 29.19 -3.04
C ASP A 56 8.10 29.17 -1.51
N GLY A 57 9.11 28.75 -0.73
CA GLY A 57 9.01 28.64 0.74
C GLY A 57 8.17 27.45 1.21
N THR A 58 7.99 26.45 0.35
CA THR A 58 7.21 25.25 0.63
C THR A 58 8.13 24.10 1.01
N THR A 59 7.95 23.55 2.21
CA THR A 59 8.70 22.37 2.68
C THR A 59 7.97 21.11 2.26
N VAL A 60 8.66 20.28 1.50
CA VAL A 60 8.15 19.02 0.96
C VAL A 60 8.84 17.87 1.65
N ILE A 61 8.09 17.03 2.37
CA ILE A 61 8.63 15.86 3.08
C ILE A 61 8.03 14.59 2.45
N PRO A 62 8.83 13.81 1.70
CA PRO A 62 8.36 12.56 1.11
C PRO A 62 8.22 11.49 2.21
N VAL A 63 7.14 10.72 2.17
CA VAL A 63 6.86 9.64 3.13
C VAL A 63 6.86 8.29 2.44
N ALA A 64 7.64 7.35 2.97
CA ALA A 64 7.81 6.02 2.37
C ALA A 64 6.56 5.15 2.54
N LYS A 65 5.83 5.29 3.66
CA LYS A 65 4.62 4.52 3.97
C LYS A 65 3.66 5.36 4.82
N PRO A 66 2.48 5.76 4.31
CA PRO A 66 1.95 5.56 2.96
C PRO A 66 2.69 6.42 1.91
N VAL A 67 2.80 5.92 0.67
CA VAL A 67 3.49 6.62 -0.43
C VAL A 67 2.77 7.92 -0.74
N GLY A 68 3.38 9.05 -0.38
CA GLY A 68 2.78 10.36 -0.52
C GLY A 68 3.74 11.48 -0.10
N VAL A 69 3.30 12.71 -0.35
CA VAL A 69 4.08 13.91 -0.11
C VAL A 69 3.30 14.84 0.79
N PHE A 70 3.93 15.26 1.90
CA PHE A 70 3.40 16.34 2.72
C PHE A 70 3.92 17.67 2.19
N VAL A 71 2.99 18.57 1.85
CA VAL A 71 3.28 19.93 1.38
C VAL A 71 2.91 20.88 2.50
N ILE A 72 3.90 21.54 3.11
CA ILE A 72 3.69 22.51 4.18
C ILE A 72 3.89 23.91 3.59
N LYS A 73 2.84 24.72 3.58
CA LYS A 73 2.86 26.11 3.12
C LYS A 73 2.02 26.98 4.04
N ASP A 74 2.53 28.16 4.40
CA ASP A 74 1.82 29.16 5.22
C ASP A 74 1.27 28.61 6.55
N GLY A 75 2.00 27.69 7.19
CA GLY A 75 1.57 27.03 8.43
C GLY A 75 0.47 25.98 8.25
N ARG A 76 0.06 25.65 7.02
CA ARG A 76 -0.90 24.58 6.73
C ARG A 76 -0.22 23.38 6.06
N ALA A 77 -0.35 22.21 6.68
CA ALA A 77 0.11 20.95 6.12
C ALA A 77 -1.01 20.31 5.28
N THR A 78 -0.75 20.09 3.99
CA THR A 78 -1.65 19.37 3.09
C THR A 78 -1.00 18.07 2.65
N TRP A 79 -1.68 16.96 2.91
CA TRP A 79 -1.23 15.64 2.45
C TRP A 79 -1.70 15.40 1.01
N LYS A 80 -0.76 15.07 0.11
CA LYS A 80 -1.06 14.66 -1.27
C LYS A 80 -0.64 13.19 -1.46
N PRO A 81 -1.60 12.27 -1.66
CA PRO A 81 -1.25 10.88 -1.94
C PRO A 81 -0.57 10.76 -3.30
N ALA A 82 0.42 9.86 -3.42
CA ALA A 82 1.05 9.54 -4.71
C ALA A 82 0.22 8.55 -5.55
N VAL A 83 -1.01 8.26 -5.13
CA VAL A 83 -1.89 7.34 -5.85
C VAL A 83 -2.58 8.05 -7.01
N ASP A 84 -2.63 7.38 -8.16
CA ASP A 84 -3.35 7.86 -9.34
C ASP A 84 -4.86 7.72 -9.11
N THR A 85 -5.48 8.82 -8.68
CA THR A 85 -6.93 8.92 -8.47
C THR A 85 -7.72 8.63 -9.75
N THR A 86 -7.19 9.00 -10.92
CA THR A 86 -7.83 8.75 -12.22
C THR A 86 -7.89 7.26 -12.49
N ARG A 87 -6.82 6.52 -12.18
CA ARG A 87 -6.79 5.06 -12.33
C ARG A 87 -7.82 4.37 -11.44
N ILE A 88 -7.97 4.81 -10.19
CA ILE A 88 -8.98 4.27 -9.27
C ILE A 88 -10.40 4.58 -9.78
N ALA A 89 -10.64 5.83 -10.20
CA ALA A 89 -11.92 6.22 -10.75
C ALA A 89 -12.29 5.41 -12.00
N MET A 90 -11.33 5.23 -12.91
CA MET A 90 -11.52 4.45 -14.13
C MET A 90 -11.84 2.98 -13.84
N LEU A 91 -11.20 2.36 -12.84
CA LEU A 91 -11.51 0.99 -12.40
C LEU A 91 -12.94 0.90 -11.84
N GLY A 92 -13.35 1.86 -11.00
CA GLY A 92 -14.72 1.90 -10.46
C GLY A 92 -15.78 2.05 -11.55
N ILE A 93 -15.54 2.93 -12.52
CA ILE A 93 -16.44 3.13 -13.66
C ILE A 93 -16.51 1.86 -14.52
N LEU A 94 -15.38 1.22 -14.83
CA LEU A 94 -15.35 -0.01 -15.64
C LEU A 94 -16.15 -1.13 -14.97
N VAL A 95 -15.92 -1.36 -13.67
CA VAL A 95 -16.64 -2.39 -12.91
C VAL A 95 -18.12 -2.06 -12.78
N GLY A 96 -18.47 -0.79 -12.56
CA GLY A 96 -19.84 -0.31 -12.49
C GLY A 96 -20.59 -0.50 -13.81
N LEU A 97 -19.99 -0.11 -14.93
CA LEU A 97 -20.56 -0.28 -16.27
C LEU A 97 -20.72 -1.75 -16.61
N ALA A 98 -19.71 -2.58 -16.35
CA ALA A 98 -19.80 -4.03 -16.55
C ALA A 98 -20.98 -4.61 -15.76
N SER A 99 -21.07 -4.29 -14.46
CA SER A 99 -22.16 -4.74 -13.59
C SER A 99 -23.54 -4.30 -14.07
N ALA A 100 -23.67 -3.04 -14.51
CA ALA A 100 -24.92 -2.51 -15.06
C ALA A 100 -25.34 -3.24 -16.35
N VAL A 101 -24.38 -3.53 -17.24
CA VAL A 101 -24.64 -4.32 -18.46
C VAL A 101 -25.09 -5.74 -18.09
N PHE A 102 -24.40 -6.40 -17.17
CA PHE A 102 -24.81 -7.74 -16.71
C PHE A 102 -26.20 -7.74 -16.08
N ALA A 103 -26.52 -6.74 -15.25
CA ALA A 103 -27.84 -6.58 -14.65
C ALA A 103 -28.92 -6.33 -15.72
N GLY A 104 -28.65 -5.45 -16.69
CA GLY A 104 -29.55 -5.20 -17.82
C GLY A 104 -29.79 -6.46 -18.65
N VAL A 105 -28.73 -7.20 -18.98
CA VAL A 105 -28.83 -8.47 -19.70
C VAL A 105 -29.61 -9.51 -18.88
N ALA A 106 -29.39 -9.60 -17.57
CA ALA A 106 -30.12 -10.51 -16.70
C ALA A 106 -31.62 -10.17 -16.65
N MET A 107 -31.96 -8.89 -16.57
CA MET A 107 -33.34 -8.40 -16.58
C MET A 107 -34.02 -8.67 -17.94
N VAL A 108 -33.27 -8.56 -19.03
CA VAL A 108 -33.75 -8.91 -20.38
C VAL A 108 -33.90 -10.42 -20.58
N ARG A 109 -33.00 -11.23 -20.01
CA ARG A 109 -32.99 -12.70 -20.20
C ARG A 109 -33.88 -13.46 -19.24
N ARG A 110 -34.13 -12.92 -18.05
CA ARG A 110 -35.14 -13.42 -17.11
C ARG A 110 -36.11 -12.29 -16.84
N PRO A 111 -36.97 -11.95 -17.81
CA PRO A 111 -38.02 -10.99 -17.56
C PRO A 111 -38.80 -11.46 -16.32
N PRO A 112 -38.73 -10.72 -15.19
CA PRO A 112 -39.48 -11.07 -14.00
C PRO A 112 -40.89 -10.51 -14.12
N TRP A 113 -41.39 -10.23 -15.33
CA TRP A 113 -42.77 -9.82 -15.51
C TRP A 113 -43.58 -11.02 -15.01
N PRO A 114 -44.28 -10.89 -13.88
CA PRO A 114 -45.21 -11.92 -13.43
C PRO A 114 -46.19 -12.14 -14.58
N ASP A 115 -46.55 -13.40 -14.85
CA ASP A 115 -47.42 -13.79 -15.96
C ASP A 115 -48.69 -12.92 -16.02
N LEU A 116 -48.65 -11.89 -16.87
CA LEU A 116 -49.78 -11.02 -17.18
C LEU A 116 -50.89 -11.77 -17.93
N TYR A 117 -50.60 -13.01 -18.35
CA TYR A 117 -51.54 -13.90 -19.02
C TYR A 117 -52.56 -14.54 -18.05
N GLY A 118 -52.27 -14.58 -16.73
CA GLY A 118 -53.18 -15.14 -15.73
C GLY A 118 -54.37 -14.22 -15.39
N ASP A 119 -54.11 -12.93 -15.19
CA ASP A 119 -55.13 -11.97 -14.72
C ASP A 119 -56.17 -11.61 -15.79
N ILE A 120 -55.77 -11.51 -17.06
CA ILE A 120 -56.68 -11.15 -18.17
C ILE A 120 -57.67 -12.27 -18.53
N ALA A 121 -57.33 -13.54 -18.25
CA ALA A 121 -58.22 -14.67 -18.49
C ALA A 121 -59.36 -14.70 -17.45
N GLN A 122 -59.06 -14.33 -16.21
CA GLN A 122 -60.01 -14.33 -15.09
C GLN A 122 -60.98 -13.13 -15.14
N LEU A 123 -60.53 -11.96 -15.62
CA LEU A 123 -61.39 -10.78 -15.80
C LEU A 123 -62.40 -10.93 -16.94
N ARG A 124 -62.12 -11.79 -17.93
CA ARG A 124 -63.04 -12.08 -19.04
C ARG A 124 -64.12 -13.08 -18.65
N SER A 125 -63.90 -13.88 -17.61
CA SER A 125 -64.82 -14.93 -17.17
C SER A 125 -65.79 -14.48 -16.07
N SER A 126 -65.80 -13.19 -15.71
CA SER A 126 -66.70 -12.60 -14.70
C SER A 126 -67.71 -11.64 -15.33
#